data_AF-A0A101SIG3-F1
#
_entry.id   AF-A0A101SIG3-F1
#
_cell.length_a   1.000
_cell.length_b   1.000
_cell.length_c   1.000
_cell.angle_alpha   90.00
_cell.angle_beta   90.00
_cell.angle_gamma   90.00
#
_symmetry.space_group_name_H-M   'P 1'
#
loop_
_entity.id
_entity.type
_entity.pdbx_description
1 polymer ?
#
loop_
_entity_poly.entity_id
_entity_poly.type
_entity_poly.pdbx_seq_one_letter_code
_entity_poly.pdbx_strand_id
1 'polypeptide(L)'
;MTPTPYEPYEAPTSDSVLLSFDGRVLEVFGYVDAARYHLREEPRLEFTSGRFRRLTIVVRSGRHHTMPYDADRLPGLHAMADLLARSVAESRRL
;
A
#
# COMPACT_ATOMS: atom_id res chain seq x y z
N MET A 1 0.55 -30.49 -0.68
CA MET A 1 -0.22 -29.37 -1.28
C MET A 1 0.73 -28.21 -1.44
N THR A 2 1.05 -27.84 -2.68
CA THR A 2 1.77 -26.60 -2.97
C THR A 2 0.84 -25.44 -2.59
N PRO A 3 1.25 -24.47 -1.75
CA PRO A 3 0.40 -23.31 -1.51
C PRO A 3 0.14 -22.64 -2.86
N THR A 4 -1.12 -22.51 -3.24
CA THR A 4 -1.53 -21.61 -4.32
C THR A 4 -0.95 -20.24 -4.00
N PRO A 5 -0.14 -19.63 -4.89
CA PRO A 5 0.32 -18.28 -4.65
C PRO A 5 -0.94 -17.42 -4.56
N TYR A 6 -1.19 -16.82 -3.39
CA TYR A 6 -2.21 -15.81 -3.26
C TYR A 6 -1.84 -14.71 -4.25
N GLU A 7 -2.69 -14.47 -5.25
CA GLU A 7 -2.49 -13.33 -6.13
C GLU A 7 -2.45 -12.07 -5.24
N PRO A 8 -1.43 -11.22 -5.39
CA PRO A 8 -1.32 -10.04 -4.56
C PRO A 8 -2.51 -9.11 -4.81
N TYR A 9 -2.98 -8.45 -3.76
CA TYR A 9 -4.00 -7.42 -3.92
C TYR A 9 -3.32 -6.16 -4.49
N GLU A 10 -3.90 -5.63 -5.56
CA GLU A 10 -3.34 -4.50 -6.29
C GLU A 10 -4.28 -3.29 -6.24
N ALA A 11 -3.70 -2.11 -5.95
CA ALA A 11 -4.42 -0.85 -5.88
C ALA A 11 -3.62 0.27 -6.54
N PRO A 12 -4.00 0.72 -7.75
CA PRO A 12 -3.37 1.88 -8.37
C PRO A 12 -3.71 3.14 -7.57
N THR A 13 -2.71 3.99 -7.30
CA THR A 13 -2.95 5.32 -6.72
C THR A 13 -3.26 6.33 -7.81
N SER A 14 -2.61 6.20 -8.96
CA SER A 14 -2.87 6.91 -10.21
C SER A 14 -2.44 6.03 -11.39
N ASP A 15 -2.58 6.52 -12.62
CA ASP A 15 -2.12 5.79 -13.83
C ASP A 15 -0.61 5.49 -13.84
N SER A 16 0.16 6.13 -12.97
CA SER A 16 1.62 6.03 -12.92
C SER A 16 2.18 5.34 -11.66
N VAL A 17 1.31 4.96 -10.72
CA VAL A 17 1.74 4.40 -9.44
C VAL A 17 0.80 3.26 -9.01
N LEU A 18 1.39 2.10 -8.72
CA LEU A 18 0.70 0.90 -8.25
C LEU A 18 1.20 0.48 -6.86
N LEU A 19 0.27 0.16 -5.98
CA LEU A 19 0.55 -0.57 -4.74
C LEU A 19 0.19 -2.04 -4.93
N SER A 20 1.05 -2.95 -4.51
CA SER A 20 0.78 -4.40 -4.50
C SER A 20 1.10 -4.98 -3.14
N PHE A 21 0.25 -5.87 -2.64
CA PHE A 21 0.42 -6.49 -1.33
C PHE A 21 0.17 -8.00 -1.39
N ASP A 22 1.20 -8.77 -1.04
CA ASP A 22 1.19 -10.24 -1.07
C ASP A 22 0.76 -10.91 0.26
N GLY A 23 0.29 -10.11 1.22
CA GLY A 23 0.00 -10.56 2.58
C GLY A 23 1.16 -10.39 3.57
N ARG A 24 2.34 -9.96 3.12
CA ARG A 24 3.54 -9.77 3.97
C ARG A 24 4.32 -8.50 3.67
N VAL A 25 4.43 -8.13 2.41
CA VAL A 25 5.23 -7.02 1.91
C VAL A 25 4.35 -6.12 1.06
N LEU A 26 4.35 -4.83 1.39
CA LEU A 26 3.79 -3.81 0.52
C LEU A 26 4.86 -3.39 -0.49
N GLU A 27 4.57 -3.57 -1.76
CA GLU A 27 5.39 -3.09 -2.87
C GLU A 27 4.80 -1.80 -3.45
N VAL A 28 5.67 -0.85 -3.77
CA VAL A 28 5.30 0.37 -4.48
C VAL A 28 6.01 0.40 -5.82
N PHE A 29 5.24 0.52 -6.90
CA PHE A 29 5.73 0.67 -8.28
C PHE A 29 5.41 2.09 -8.74
N GLY A 30 6.44 2.89 -9.08
CA GLY A 30 6.29 4.32 -9.38
C GLY A 30 6.60 4.76 -10.81
N TYR A 31 6.61 6.08 -11.00
CA TYR A 31 6.36 6.82 -12.25
C TYR A 31 7.10 6.37 -13.53
N VAL A 32 8.31 5.82 -13.47
CA VAL A 32 9.04 5.21 -14.61
C VAL A 32 10.23 4.43 -14.02
N ASP A 33 10.18 3.12 -13.85
CA ASP A 33 11.31 2.19 -13.53
C ASP A 33 12.36 2.58 -12.44
N ALA A 34 12.22 3.71 -11.74
CA ALA A 34 13.25 4.31 -10.89
C ALA A 34 12.98 4.09 -9.40
N ALA A 35 11.85 3.49 -9.04
CA ALA A 35 11.53 3.16 -7.67
C ALA A 35 10.54 1.98 -7.60
N ARG A 36 11.07 0.76 -7.58
CA ARG A 36 10.44 -0.37 -6.89
C ARG A 36 11.06 -0.42 -5.49
N TYR A 37 10.24 -0.34 -4.47
CA TYR A 37 10.71 -0.57 -3.11
C TYR A 37 9.71 -1.37 -2.29
N HIS A 38 10.26 -2.12 -1.34
CA HIS A 38 9.55 -3.05 -0.48
C HIS A 38 9.43 -2.46 0.92
N LEU A 39 8.21 -2.46 1.45
CA LEU A 39 7.92 -2.04 2.80
C LEU A 39 7.38 -3.23 3.59
N ARG A 40 8.19 -3.72 4.53
CA ARG A 40 7.84 -4.80 5.47
C ARG A 40 7.57 -4.29 6.89
N GLU A 41 7.80 -3.01 7.14
CA GLU A 41 7.77 -2.37 8.47
C GLU A 41 6.35 -2.02 8.96
N GLU A 42 5.40 -2.94 8.83
CA GLU A 42 3.98 -2.72 9.23
C GLU A 42 3.41 -1.41 8.65
N PRO A 43 3.45 -1.21 7.32
CA PRO A 43 3.05 0.06 6.73
C PRO A 43 1.56 0.32 6.95
N ARG A 44 1.22 1.58 7.24
CA ARG A 44 -0.16 2.08 7.30
C ARG A 44 -0.38 3.17 6.26
N LEU A 45 -1.60 3.22 5.73
CA LEU A 45 -1.99 4.25 4.76
C LEU A 45 -2.77 5.35 5.47
N GLU A 46 -2.40 6.60 5.19
CA GLU A 46 -3.14 7.79 5.57
C GLU A 46 -3.55 8.57 4.32
N PHE A 47 -4.74 9.16 4.38
CA PHE A 47 -5.34 9.86 3.25
C PHE A 47 -5.62 11.31 3.62
N THR A 48 -5.04 12.24 2.87
CA THR A 48 -5.41 13.65 2.93
C THR A 48 -6.34 13.97 1.76
N SER A 49 -7.53 14.49 2.06
CA SER A 49 -8.48 15.02 1.08
C SER A 49 -8.30 16.53 0.90
N GLY A 50 -8.76 17.07 -0.24
CA GLY A 50 -8.78 18.51 -0.51
C GLY A 50 -8.29 18.84 -1.92
N ARG A 51 -7.78 20.07 -2.12
CA ARG A 51 -7.25 20.53 -3.41
C ARG A 51 -6.12 19.64 -3.93
N PHE A 52 -5.30 19.09 -3.02
CA PHE A 52 -4.24 18.15 -3.33
C PHE A 52 -4.44 16.87 -2.53
N ARG A 53 -4.99 15.84 -3.19
CA ARG A 53 -5.18 14.52 -2.61
C ARG A 53 -3.83 13.84 -2.46
N ARG A 54 -3.53 13.34 -1.26
CA ARG A 54 -2.27 12.67 -0.95
C ARG A 54 -2.52 11.38 -0.18
N LEU A 55 -1.88 10.32 -0.64
CA LEU A 55 -1.71 9.07 0.07
C LEU A 55 -0.35 9.12 0.75
N THR A 56 -0.30 8.95 2.06
CA THR A 56 0.93 8.81 2.83
C THR A 56 1.05 7.39 3.36
N ILE A 57 2.13 6.70 2.99
CA ILE A 57 2.53 5.45 3.61
C ILE A 57 3.43 5.79 4.79
N VAL A 58 3.01 5.43 5.99
CA VAL A 58 3.79 5.60 7.22
C VAL A 58 4.32 4.23 7.64
N VAL A 59 5.63 4.13 7.85
CA VAL A 59 6.26 2.91 8.37
C VAL A 59 6.72 3.08 9.82
N ARG A 60 6.97 1.97 10.52
CA ARG A 60 7.34 1.94 11.94
C ARG A 60 8.55 2.81 12.29
N SER A 61 9.55 2.91 11.41
CA SER A 61 10.71 3.78 11.59
C SER A 61 10.39 5.28 11.60
N GLY A 62 9.14 5.68 11.33
CA GLY A 62 8.75 7.08 11.20
C GLY A 62 9.15 7.67 9.84
N ARG A 63 9.53 6.83 8.86
CA ARG A 63 9.68 7.25 7.47
C ARG A 63 8.31 7.34 6.80
N HIS A 64 8.15 8.32 5.92
CA HIS A 64 6.91 8.58 5.19
C HIS A 64 7.18 8.60 3.70
N HIS A 65 6.32 7.94 2.93
CA HIS A 65 6.29 8.04 1.48
C HIS A 65 4.98 8.67 1.07
N THR A 66 5.02 9.71 0.26
CA THR A 66 3.79 10.38 -0.16
C THR A 66 3.68 10.47 -1.66
N MET A 67 2.48 10.21 -2.16
CA MET A 67 2.14 10.28 -3.57
C MET A 67 0.73 10.87 -3.76
N PRO A 68 0.44 11.49 -4.91
CA PRO A 68 -0.92 11.84 -5.26
C PRO A 68 -1.77 10.58 -5.44
N TYR A 69 -3.09 10.74 -5.29
CA TYR A 69 -4.04 9.71 -5.72
C TYR A 69 -5.23 10.33 -6.47
N ASP A 70 -5.75 9.56 -7.43
CA ASP A 70 -6.94 9.90 -8.19
C ASP A 70 -8.20 9.53 -7.39
N ALA A 71 -9.20 10.41 -7.39
CA ALA A 71 -10.35 10.32 -6.47
C ALA A 71 -11.18 9.05 -6.67
N ASP A 72 -11.27 8.56 -7.91
CA ASP A 72 -11.96 7.34 -8.30
C ASP A 72 -11.25 6.06 -7.81
N ARG A 73 -9.96 6.14 -7.47
CA ARG A 73 -9.18 5.01 -6.95
C ARG A 73 -9.30 4.82 -5.44
N LEU A 74 -9.86 5.81 -4.73
CA LEU A 74 -9.96 5.82 -3.27
C LEU A 74 -10.60 4.53 -2.67
N PRO A 75 -11.67 3.94 -3.24
CA PRO A 75 -12.23 2.70 -2.70
C PRO A 75 -11.21 1.53 -2.70
N GLY A 76 -10.44 1.38 -3.77
CA GLY A 76 -9.42 0.34 -3.87
C GLY A 76 -8.26 0.56 -2.88
N LEU A 77 -7.89 1.82 -2.66
CA LEU A 77 -6.86 2.19 -1.68
C LEU A 77 -7.32 1.99 -0.23
N HIS A 78 -8.60 2.21 0.08
CA HIS A 78 -9.15 1.87 1.40
C HIS A 78 -9.13 0.35 1.64
N ALA A 79 -9.52 -0.45 0.66
CA ALA A 79 -9.44 -1.90 0.77
C ALA A 79 -7.99 -2.40 0.97
N MET A 80 -7.01 -1.75 0.33
CA MET A 80 -5.58 -2.00 0.60
C MET A 80 -5.22 -1.67 2.07
N ALA A 81 -5.67 -0.52 2.57
CA ALA A 81 -5.41 -0.11 3.96
C ALA A 81 -5.98 -1.13 4.96
N ASP A 82 -7.18 -1.64 4.70
CA ASP A 82 -7.81 -2.66 5.53
C ASP A 82 -7.03 -3.99 5.53
N LEU A 83 -6.50 -4.40 4.37
CA LEU A 83 -5.66 -5.59 4.26
C LEU A 83 -4.37 -5.45 5.07
N LEU A 84 -3.70 -4.30 4.97
CA LEU A 84 -2.49 -4.01 5.74
C LEU A 84 -2.77 -4.04 7.25
N ALA A 85 -3.86 -3.42 7.69
CA ALA A 85 -4.25 -3.40 9.10
C ALA A 85 -4.53 -4.82 9.64
N ARG A 86 -5.19 -5.67 8.85
CA ARG A 86 -5.43 -7.09 9.20
C ARG A 86 -4.13 -7.87 9.32
N SER A 87 -3.23 -7.75 8.34
CA SER A 87 -1.92 -8.42 8.36
C SER A 87 -1.09 -8.06 9.59
N VAL A 88 -1.08 -6.78 9.99
CA VAL A 88 -0.39 -6.32 11.19
C VAL A 88 -1.01 -6.92 12.46
N ALA A 89 -2.35 -6.97 12.53
CA ALA A 89 -3.05 -7.56 13.66
C ALA A 89 -2.80 -9.07 13.79
N GLU A 90 -2.74 -9.80 12.67
CA GLU A 90 -2.41 -11.23 12.64
C GLU A 90 -0.96 -11.49 13.08
N SER A 91 -0.02 -10.70 12.57
CA SER A 91 1.41 -10.83 12.92
C SER A 91 1.69 -10.62 14.42
N ARG A 92 0.85 -9.85 15.12
CA ARG A 92 0.97 -9.62 16.58
C ARG A 92 0.36 -10.72 17.44
N ARG A 93 -0.46 -11.61 16.86
CA ARG A 93 -1.10 -12.73 17.56
C ARG A 93 -0.27 -14.00 17.54
N LEU A 94 0.72 -14.06 16.65
CA LEU A 94 1.71 -15.14 16.52
C LEU A 94 2.93 -14.83 17.42
#